data_AF-A0A4R0EWZ0-F1
#
_entry.id   AF-A0A4R0EWZ0-F1
#
_cell.length_a   1.000
_cell.length_b   1.000
_cell.length_c   1.000
_cell.angle_alpha   90.00
_cell.angle_beta   90.00
_cell.angle_gamma   90.00
#
_symmetry.space_group_name_H-M   'P 1'
#
loop_
_entity.id
_entity.type
_entity.pdbx_description
1 polymer ?
#
loop_
_entity_poly.entity_id
_entity_poly.type
_entity_poly.pdbx_seq_one_letter_code
_entity_poly.pdbx_strand_id
1 'polypeptide(L)'
;MKNMFKQYNYFYTPEQYKDIWENALFVFDTNALLNLYRYQEETKNEFLQVLDKISNRIWIPHHVALEFQRNRLDVICEQKSLFSKTKNALNSTSKTLSTELDKLQLRKRHSLIKIDQFVEKIDNLIKEFNSGLDDLKSTQQHLSHQDSLKEQLELLFENKVGNPPQSQKELDELYKIAETRYKNKIPPGYLDENKTDICVDSSLIYKKKFGDYMVWNQILEHAKKNQNIENIVFITNDLKGDWWKKYDASGEKFNQPRPELIDEALIVGGVKNFIMYDSEKFLSYASNYLNVEISDSAVREVRDTTEIYNKNNFSKSAIQFNLTKISDSHDFFYDEIKKKLALDKVKQFKKQMVNELYHNKGIREYQIDVLECPECGLEAMIHNELSSTGYKCIYCENEESDEIEVQCTMCGSMWPNSEISHIEWTDEGHIEKMCPVCRHDPDYVNDD
;
A
#
# COMPACT_ATOMS: atom_id res chain seq x y z
N MET A 1 -11.70 -43.28 4.88
CA MET A 1 -11.78 -41.93 4.29
C MET A 1 -12.68 -40.97 5.09
N LYS A 2 -13.98 -41.26 5.28
CA LYS A 2 -14.97 -40.31 5.85
C LYS A 2 -14.55 -39.57 7.14
N ASN A 3 -13.85 -40.22 8.06
CA ASN A 3 -13.40 -39.59 9.33
C ASN A 3 -11.96 -39.04 9.30
N MET A 4 -11.19 -39.33 8.25
CA MET A 4 -9.78 -38.93 8.14
C MET A 4 -9.60 -37.57 7.48
N PHE A 5 -10.60 -37.09 6.75
CA PHE A 5 -10.54 -35.88 5.92
C PHE A 5 -11.71 -34.93 6.23
N LYS A 6 -11.98 -34.71 7.53
CA LYS A 6 -13.12 -33.90 7.99
C LYS A 6 -13.09 -32.47 7.43
N GLN A 7 -11.91 -31.90 7.26
CA GLN A 7 -11.69 -30.57 6.69
C GLN A 7 -12.17 -30.41 5.24
N TYR A 8 -12.38 -31.50 4.52
CA TYR A 8 -12.92 -31.49 3.15
C TYR A 8 -14.43 -31.75 3.10
N ASN A 9 -15.06 -32.07 4.24
CA ASN A 9 -16.50 -32.26 4.35
C ASN A 9 -17.15 -31.03 5.02
N TYR A 10 -17.02 -29.87 4.37
CA TYR A 10 -17.55 -28.61 4.85
C TYR A 10 -19.04 -28.46 4.52
N PHE A 11 -19.86 -29.31 5.12
CA PHE A 11 -21.32 -29.29 4.99
C PHE A 11 -21.94 -29.77 6.30
N TYR A 12 -22.93 -29.02 6.79
CA TYR A 12 -23.64 -29.31 8.03
C TYR A 12 -25.13 -29.52 7.73
N THR A 13 -25.78 -30.45 8.43
CA THR A 13 -27.24 -30.58 8.35
C THR A 13 -27.93 -29.39 9.02
N PRO A 14 -29.21 -29.10 8.73
CA PRO A 14 -29.96 -28.05 9.42
C PRO A 14 -29.92 -28.16 10.95
N GLU A 15 -29.98 -29.39 11.48
CA GLU A 15 -29.89 -29.65 12.92
C GLU A 15 -28.50 -29.33 13.47
N GLN A 16 -27.44 -29.64 12.71
CA GLN A 16 -26.08 -29.29 13.10
C GLN A 16 -25.85 -27.78 13.06
N TYR A 17 -26.37 -27.08 12.04
CA TYR A 17 -26.29 -25.61 12.00
C TYR A 17 -27.01 -25.00 13.20
N LYS A 18 -28.20 -25.51 13.55
CA LYS A 18 -28.94 -25.04 14.71
C LYS A 18 -28.14 -25.25 16.01
N ASP A 19 -27.60 -26.44 16.24
CA ASP A 19 -26.76 -26.74 17.41
C ASP A 19 -25.52 -25.82 17.48
N ILE A 20 -24.84 -25.62 16.35
CA ILE A 20 -23.70 -24.72 16.27
C ILE A 20 -24.12 -23.28 16.62
N TRP A 21 -25.21 -22.76 16.06
CA TRP A 21 -25.67 -21.40 16.36
C TRP A 21 -26.09 -21.20 17.82
N GLU A 22 -26.67 -22.23 18.44
CA GLU A 22 -27.07 -22.21 19.86
C GLU A 22 -25.85 -22.26 20.80
N ASN A 23 -24.81 -23.02 20.45
CA ASN A 23 -23.73 -23.38 21.38
C ASN A 23 -22.33 -22.85 21.01
N ALA A 24 -22.14 -22.24 19.84
CA ALA A 24 -20.82 -21.75 19.41
C ALA A 24 -20.35 -20.52 20.18
N LEU A 25 -19.02 -20.42 20.27
CA LEU A 25 -18.31 -19.17 20.49
C LEU A 25 -18.22 -18.42 19.15
N PHE A 26 -18.73 -17.20 19.12
CA PHE A 26 -18.59 -16.28 18.01
C PHE A 26 -17.35 -15.42 18.18
N VAL A 27 -16.48 -15.45 17.19
CA VAL A 27 -15.25 -14.67 17.16
C VAL A 27 -15.29 -13.67 16.04
N PHE A 28 -15.06 -12.40 16.33
CA PHE A 28 -15.10 -11.32 15.35
C PHE A 28 -13.71 -10.87 14.95
N ASP A 29 -13.53 -10.61 13.67
CA ASP A 29 -12.34 -9.97 13.10
C ASP A 29 -12.43 -8.43 13.21
N THR A 30 -11.30 -7.75 13.11
CA THR A 30 -11.18 -6.29 13.20
C THR A 30 -12.06 -5.60 12.16
N ASN A 31 -12.04 -6.09 10.92
CA ASN A 31 -12.79 -5.46 9.82
C ASN A 31 -14.31 -5.56 10.01
N ALA A 32 -14.81 -6.59 10.70
CA ALA A 32 -16.23 -6.75 11.00
C ALA A 32 -16.68 -5.67 12.00
N LEU A 33 -15.87 -5.44 13.05
CA LEU A 33 -16.16 -4.41 14.05
C LEU A 33 -15.97 -2.99 13.49
N LEU A 34 -14.91 -2.73 12.72
CA LEU A 34 -14.67 -1.42 12.12
C LEU A 34 -15.75 -1.01 11.11
N ASN A 35 -16.39 -1.97 10.44
CA ASN A 35 -17.46 -1.66 9.50
C ASN A 35 -18.71 -1.07 10.16
N LEU A 36 -18.89 -1.23 11.48
CA LEU A 36 -19.97 -0.56 12.21
C LEU A 36 -19.90 0.97 12.14
N TYR A 37 -18.71 1.55 11.90
CA TYR A 37 -18.55 2.99 11.64
C TYR A 37 -18.93 3.39 10.21
N ARG A 38 -19.06 2.42 9.30
CA ARG A 38 -19.37 2.64 7.87
C ARG A 38 -20.86 2.45 7.57
N TYR A 39 -21.57 1.74 8.42
CA TYR A 39 -22.99 1.47 8.25
C TYR A 39 -23.86 2.68 8.60
N GLN A 40 -25.01 2.76 7.95
CA GLN A 40 -26.14 3.59 8.34
C GLN A 40 -26.60 3.22 9.75
N GLU A 41 -27.25 4.17 10.41
CA GLU A 41 -27.60 4.06 11.81
C GLU A 41 -28.52 2.86 12.08
N GLU A 42 -29.48 2.62 11.19
CA GLU A 42 -30.41 1.49 11.25
C GLU A 42 -29.67 0.15 11.19
N THR A 43 -28.84 -0.05 10.16
CA THR A 43 -28.04 -1.27 9.96
C THR A 43 -27.07 -1.51 11.11
N LYS A 44 -26.42 -0.46 11.61
CA LYS A 44 -25.55 -0.52 12.78
C LYS A 44 -26.32 -1.00 14.02
N ASN A 45 -27.52 -0.46 14.25
CA ASN A 45 -28.35 -0.83 15.40
C ASN A 45 -28.83 -2.28 15.30
N GLU A 46 -29.24 -2.75 14.11
CA GLU A 46 -29.60 -4.15 13.88
C GLU A 46 -28.41 -5.09 14.16
N PHE A 47 -27.21 -4.74 13.70
CA PHE A 47 -26.00 -5.53 13.97
C PHE A 47 -25.67 -5.58 15.47
N LEU A 48 -25.77 -4.44 16.17
CA LEU A 48 -25.55 -4.36 17.62
C LEU A 48 -26.59 -5.19 18.40
N GLN A 49 -27.85 -5.22 17.96
CA GLN A 49 -28.88 -6.09 18.56
C GLN A 49 -28.50 -7.56 18.43
N VAL A 50 -27.97 -7.98 17.28
CA VAL A 50 -27.47 -9.36 17.11
C VAL A 50 -26.33 -9.63 18.09
N LEU A 51 -25.33 -8.73 18.20
CA LEU A 51 -24.23 -8.89 19.16
C LEU A 51 -24.72 -8.99 20.61
N ASP A 52 -25.71 -8.17 20.98
CA ASP A 52 -26.32 -8.20 22.31
C ASP A 52 -26.97 -9.56 22.62
N LYS A 53 -27.71 -10.13 21.65
CA LYS A 53 -28.35 -11.45 21.77
C LYS A 53 -27.36 -12.59 22.01
N ILE A 54 -26.17 -12.51 21.42
CA ILE A 54 -25.11 -13.51 21.59
C ILE A 54 -24.03 -13.08 22.58
N SER A 55 -24.25 -12.00 23.34
CA SER A 55 -23.23 -11.36 24.17
C SER A 55 -22.50 -12.31 25.13
N ASN A 56 -23.16 -13.36 25.63
CA ASN A 56 -22.53 -14.36 26.50
C ASN A 56 -21.59 -15.35 25.77
N ARG A 57 -21.56 -15.31 24.44
CA ARG A 57 -20.85 -16.23 23.56
C ARG A 57 -20.03 -15.51 22.50
N ILE A 58 -19.69 -14.24 22.73
CA ILE A 58 -18.75 -13.51 21.86
C ILE A 58 -17.38 -13.43 22.51
N TRP A 59 -16.34 -13.42 21.69
CA TRP A 59 -14.96 -13.18 22.11
C TRP A 59 -14.15 -12.59 20.95
N ILE A 60 -13.09 -11.85 21.25
CA ILE A 60 -12.13 -11.38 20.24
C ILE A 60 -10.68 -11.62 20.67
N PRO A 61 -9.80 -11.95 19.71
CA PRO A 61 -8.36 -11.94 19.94
C PRO A 61 -7.87 -10.57 20.43
N HIS A 62 -6.81 -10.56 21.25
CA HIS A 62 -6.15 -9.31 21.63
C HIS A 62 -5.72 -8.52 20.39
N HIS A 63 -5.21 -9.20 19.35
CA HIS A 63 -4.76 -8.52 18.14
C HIS A 63 -5.92 -7.79 17.43
N VAL A 64 -7.13 -8.36 17.43
CA VAL A 64 -8.33 -7.71 16.90
C VAL A 64 -8.67 -6.45 17.69
N ALA A 65 -8.68 -6.53 19.02
CA ALA A 65 -8.93 -5.37 19.88
C ALA A 65 -7.90 -4.25 19.66
N LEU A 66 -6.61 -4.62 19.55
CA LEU A 66 -5.52 -3.68 19.27
C LEU A 66 -5.72 -2.98 17.93
N GLU A 67 -5.95 -3.74 16.85
CA GLU A 67 -6.16 -3.15 15.54
C GLU A 67 -7.43 -2.28 15.48
N PHE A 68 -8.50 -2.68 16.16
CA PHE A 68 -9.72 -1.89 16.25
C PHE A 68 -9.41 -0.52 16.89
N GLN A 69 -8.76 -0.52 18.04
CA GLN A 69 -8.43 0.73 18.75
C GLN A 69 -7.53 1.63 17.90
N ARG A 70 -6.55 1.06 17.20
CA ARG A 70 -5.63 1.82 16.34
C ARG A 70 -6.30 2.42 15.12
N ASN A 71 -7.19 1.66 14.47
CA ASN A 71 -7.70 2.02 13.15
C ASN A 71 -9.07 2.73 13.19
N ARG A 72 -9.82 2.68 14.30
CA ARG A 72 -11.17 3.27 14.38
C ARG A 72 -11.22 4.75 13.99
N LEU A 73 -10.25 5.56 14.43
CA LEU A 73 -10.22 7.00 14.14
C LEU A 73 -9.94 7.25 12.66
N ASP A 74 -9.09 6.42 12.04
CA ASP A 74 -8.84 6.49 10.60
C ASP A 74 -10.11 6.17 9.81
N VAL A 75 -10.90 5.19 10.25
CA VAL A 75 -12.20 4.87 9.63
C VAL A 75 -13.19 6.04 9.80
N ILE A 76 -13.27 6.65 10.99
CA ILE A 76 -14.13 7.84 11.21
C ILE A 76 -13.67 9.00 10.31
N CYS A 77 -12.37 9.24 10.19
CA CYS A 77 -11.79 10.23 9.29
C CYS A 77 -12.12 9.94 7.83
N GLU A 78 -12.03 8.68 7.40
CA GLU A 78 -12.40 8.23 6.06
C GLU A 78 -13.86 8.57 5.77
N GLN A 79 -14.79 8.24 6.66
CA GLN A 79 -16.21 8.57 6.51
C GLN A 79 -16.45 10.08 6.46
N LYS A 80 -15.82 10.84 7.34
CA LYS A 80 -15.90 12.32 7.31
C LYS A 80 -15.34 12.92 6.02
N SER A 81 -14.34 12.29 5.41
CA SER A 81 -13.77 12.76 4.13
C SER A 81 -14.77 12.64 2.97
N LEU A 82 -15.74 11.72 3.06
CA LEU A 82 -16.75 11.52 2.00
C LEU A 82 -17.57 12.80 1.76
N PHE A 83 -17.90 13.56 2.81
CA PHE A 83 -18.55 14.87 2.65
C PHE A 83 -17.76 15.79 1.73
N SER A 84 -16.47 15.98 2.00
CA SER A 84 -15.62 16.83 1.15
C SER A 84 -15.44 16.28 -0.27
N LYS A 85 -15.35 14.95 -0.43
CA LYS A 85 -15.25 14.30 -1.75
C LYS A 85 -16.53 14.53 -2.56
N THR A 86 -17.71 14.39 -1.95
CA THR A 86 -19.00 14.66 -2.58
C THR A 86 -19.12 16.11 -3.02
N LYS A 87 -18.77 17.07 -2.14
CA LYS A 87 -18.75 18.51 -2.49
C LYS A 87 -17.84 18.80 -3.67
N ASN A 88 -16.63 18.23 -3.66
CA ASN A 88 -15.66 18.42 -4.74
C ASN A 88 -16.14 17.81 -6.05
N ALA A 89 -16.78 16.64 -6.01
CA ALA A 89 -17.37 16.02 -7.20
C ALA A 89 -18.46 16.92 -7.81
N LEU A 90 -19.42 17.38 -7.01
CA LEU A 90 -20.50 18.26 -7.48
C LEU A 90 -19.98 19.59 -8.05
N ASN A 91 -19.08 20.25 -7.32
CA ASN A 91 -18.52 21.54 -7.74
C ASN A 91 -17.67 21.40 -9.02
N SER A 92 -16.91 20.31 -9.14
CA SER A 92 -16.12 20.05 -10.36
C SER A 92 -17.02 19.72 -11.55
N THR A 93 -18.11 18.97 -11.36
CA THR A 93 -19.12 18.73 -12.40
C THR A 93 -19.77 20.04 -12.88
N SER A 94 -20.18 20.94 -11.97
CA SER A 94 -20.75 22.24 -12.38
C SER A 94 -19.75 23.08 -13.18
N LYS A 95 -18.49 23.12 -12.74
CA LYS A 95 -17.43 23.86 -13.44
C LYS A 95 -17.16 23.30 -14.83
N THR A 96 -17.11 21.97 -14.97
CA THR A 96 -16.94 21.30 -16.27
C THR A 96 -18.12 21.60 -17.18
N LEU A 97 -19.34 21.47 -16.69
CA LEU A 97 -20.55 21.79 -17.45
C LEU A 97 -20.50 23.24 -17.97
N SER A 98 -20.20 24.19 -17.09
CA SER A 98 -20.09 25.61 -17.45
C SER A 98 -19.03 25.84 -18.53
N THR A 99 -17.87 25.19 -18.39
CA THR A 99 -16.77 25.28 -19.36
C THR A 99 -17.16 24.73 -20.73
N GLU A 100 -17.82 23.57 -20.79
CA GLU A 100 -18.27 22.99 -22.07
C GLU A 100 -19.34 23.85 -22.75
N LEU A 101 -20.24 24.45 -21.98
CA LEU A 101 -21.28 25.34 -22.50
C LEU A 101 -20.69 26.66 -23.04
N ASP A 102 -19.65 27.20 -22.37
CA ASP A 102 -18.97 28.41 -22.84
C ASP A 102 -18.22 28.18 -24.16
N LYS A 103 -17.64 27.00 -24.40
CA LYS A 103 -16.99 26.64 -25.67
C LYS A 103 -17.92 26.72 -26.87
N LEU A 104 -19.20 26.41 -26.69
CA LEU A 104 -20.21 26.51 -27.74
C LEU A 104 -20.50 27.97 -28.14
N GLN A 105 -20.05 28.95 -27.34
CA GLN A 105 -20.25 30.37 -27.55
C GLN A 105 -21.73 30.73 -27.80
N LEU A 106 -22.66 30.00 -27.20
CA LEU A 106 -24.11 30.14 -27.43
C LEU A 106 -24.58 31.59 -27.19
N ARG A 107 -24.01 32.25 -26.18
CA ARG A 107 -24.26 33.67 -25.87
C ARG A 107 -23.94 34.62 -27.04
N LYS A 108 -23.00 34.24 -27.91
CA LYS A 108 -22.58 35.00 -29.11
C LYS A 108 -23.23 34.48 -30.39
N ARG A 109 -23.64 33.22 -30.43
CA ARG A 109 -24.00 32.50 -31.66
C ARG A 109 -25.48 32.11 -31.78
N HIS A 110 -26.28 32.21 -30.71
CA HIS A 110 -27.66 31.74 -30.74
C HIS A 110 -28.59 32.50 -29.78
N SER A 111 -29.62 33.18 -30.31
CA SER A 111 -30.53 34.05 -29.53
C SER A 111 -31.62 33.31 -28.75
N LEU A 112 -31.97 32.07 -29.16
CA LEU A 112 -33.07 31.32 -28.58
C LEU A 112 -32.64 30.36 -27.45
N ILE A 113 -31.36 30.02 -27.35
CA ILE A 113 -30.85 29.09 -26.32
C ILE A 113 -30.30 29.92 -25.16
N LYS A 114 -31.12 30.08 -24.11
CA LYS A 114 -30.77 30.84 -22.91
C LYS A 114 -30.25 29.91 -21.83
N ILE A 115 -28.93 29.82 -21.69
CA ILE A 115 -28.29 28.85 -20.80
C ILE A 115 -28.03 29.37 -19.38
N ASP A 116 -27.98 30.68 -19.22
CA ASP A 116 -27.58 31.34 -17.96
C ASP A 116 -28.49 30.95 -16.80
N GLN A 117 -29.81 30.98 -17.02
CA GLN A 117 -30.81 30.56 -16.02
C GLN A 117 -30.71 29.06 -15.68
N PHE A 118 -30.27 28.24 -16.63
CA PHE A 118 -30.11 26.81 -16.40
C PHE A 118 -28.88 26.52 -15.54
N VAL A 119 -27.74 27.15 -15.86
CA VAL A 119 -26.51 27.06 -15.05
C VAL A 119 -26.74 27.60 -13.64
N GLU A 120 -27.40 28.75 -13.52
CA GLU A 120 -27.73 29.34 -12.21
C GLU A 120 -28.60 28.41 -11.35
N LYS A 121 -29.60 27.73 -11.95
CA LYS A 121 -30.41 26.74 -11.23
C LYS A 121 -29.57 25.57 -10.73
N ILE A 122 -28.64 25.07 -11.55
CA ILE A 122 -27.73 23.98 -11.15
C ILE A 122 -26.83 24.43 -9.99
N ASP A 123 -26.24 25.62 -10.10
CA ASP A 123 -25.38 26.15 -9.05
C ASP A 123 -26.12 26.35 -7.72
N ASN A 124 -27.37 26.82 -7.78
CA ASN A 124 -28.21 26.96 -6.59
C ASN A 124 -28.57 25.61 -5.96
N LEU A 125 -28.93 24.61 -6.77
CA LEU A 125 -29.19 23.25 -6.29
C LEU A 125 -27.95 22.65 -5.61
N ILE A 126 -26.77 22.83 -6.20
CA ILE A 126 -25.51 22.35 -5.62
C ILE A 126 -25.19 23.08 -4.31
N LYS A 127 -25.40 24.40 -4.24
CA LYS A 127 -25.21 25.17 -3.00
C LYS A 127 -26.14 24.71 -1.89
N GLU A 128 -27.42 24.51 -2.19
CA GLU A 128 -28.42 24.01 -1.24
C GLU A 128 -28.02 22.64 -0.70
N PHE A 129 -27.67 21.70 -1.59
CA PHE A 129 -27.20 20.38 -1.18
C PHE A 129 -25.91 20.44 -0.35
N ASN A 130 -24.95 21.30 -0.74
CA ASN A 130 -23.71 21.49 0.01
C ASN A 130 -23.94 22.04 1.42
N SER A 131 -24.97 22.87 1.61
CA SER A 131 -25.39 23.37 2.94
C SER A 131 -25.94 22.22 3.77
N GLY A 132 -26.86 21.42 3.22
CA GLY A 132 -27.39 20.24 3.91
C GLY A 132 -26.29 19.23 4.29
N LEU A 133 -25.26 19.09 3.45
CA LEU A 133 -24.08 18.29 3.78
C LEU A 133 -23.26 18.86 4.95
N ASP A 134 -23.17 20.17 5.13
CA ASP A 134 -22.48 20.75 6.30
C ASP A 134 -23.26 20.49 7.58
N ASP A 135 -24.60 20.60 7.53
CA ASP A 135 -25.46 20.30 8.67
C ASP A 135 -25.30 18.83 9.07
N LEU A 136 -25.40 17.89 8.12
CA LEU A 136 -25.18 16.47 8.36
C LEU A 136 -23.75 16.15 8.83
N LYS A 137 -22.75 16.88 8.34
CA LYS A 137 -21.36 16.69 8.81
C LYS A 137 -21.21 17.12 10.27
N SER A 138 -21.97 18.12 10.72
CA SER A 138 -21.92 18.61 12.09
C SER A 138 -22.57 17.66 13.10
N THR A 139 -23.49 16.79 12.66
CA THR A 139 -24.08 15.75 13.51
C THR A 139 -23.24 14.47 13.62
N GLN A 140 -22.18 14.33 12.81
CA GLN A 140 -21.32 13.15 12.78
C GLN A 140 -20.37 13.06 13.98
N GLN A 141 -20.04 11.82 14.40
CA GLN A 141 -19.12 11.53 15.50
C GLN A 141 -17.86 12.40 15.46
N HIS A 142 -17.70 13.28 16.45
CA HIS A 142 -16.51 14.11 16.57
C HIS A 142 -15.30 13.29 17.04
N LEU A 143 -14.13 13.54 16.45
CA LEU A 143 -12.90 12.82 16.76
C LEU A 143 -12.41 13.09 18.20
N SER A 144 -12.76 14.24 18.75
CA SER A 144 -12.38 14.70 20.09
C SER A 144 -13.45 14.49 21.16
N HIS A 145 -14.59 13.90 20.80
CA HIS A 145 -15.70 13.64 21.72
C HIS A 145 -15.77 12.16 22.07
N GLN A 146 -16.58 11.88 23.09
CA GLN A 146 -16.97 10.54 23.49
C GLN A 146 -17.50 9.75 22.29
N ASP A 147 -16.97 8.55 22.10
CA ASP A 147 -17.32 7.65 20.99
C ASP A 147 -18.29 6.60 21.50
N SER A 148 -19.59 6.84 21.29
CA SER A 148 -20.67 5.99 21.80
C SER A 148 -20.62 4.56 21.27
N LEU A 149 -20.21 4.38 20.00
CA LEU A 149 -20.08 3.05 19.41
C LEU A 149 -18.91 2.28 20.04
N LYS A 150 -17.77 2.94 20.24
CA LYS A 150 -16.63 2.35 20.96
C LYS A 150 -17.06 1.89 22.35
N GLU A 151 -17.78 2.72 23.10
CA GLU A 151 -18.21 2.38 24.45
C GLU A 151 -19.17 1.20 24.49
N GLN A 152 -20.14 1.14 23.57
CA GLN A 152 -21.03 0.00 23.45
C GLN A 152 -20.26 -1.29 23.13
N LEU A 153 -19.29 -1.23 22.23
CA LEU A 153 -18.45 -2.39 21.91
C LEU A 153 -17.54 -2.78 23.08
N GLU A 154 -16.96 -1.82 23.80
CA GLU A 154 -16.14 -2.09 24.98
C GLU A 154 -16.96 -2.76 26.09
N LEU A 155 -18.21 -2.36 26.29
CA LEU A 155 -19.13 -3.02 27.21
C LEU A 155 -19.49 -4.44 26.74
N LEU A 156 -19.80 -4.62 25.46
CA LEU A 156 -20.14 -5.94 24.90
C LEU A 156 -18.97 -6.94 25.05
N PHE A 157 -17.74 -6.48 24.80
CA PHE A 157 -16.53 -7.30 24.86
C PHE A 157 -15.78 -7.22 26.19
N GLU A 158 -16.39 -6.64 27.23
CA GLU A 158 -15.79 -6.58 28.57
C GLU A 158 -15.46 -8.00 29.06
N ASN A 159 -14.21 -8.24 29.45
CA ASN A 159 -13.67 -9.54 29.85
C ASN A 159 -13.75 -10.65 28.76
N LYS A 160 -13.98 -10.28 27.50
CA LYS A 160 -14.09 -11.19 26.34
C LYS A 160 -13.03 -10.91 25.29
N VAL A 161 -11.88 -10.40 25.72
CA VAL A 161 -10.71 -10.14 24.88
C VAL A 161 -9.59 -11.10 25.29
N GLY A 162 -8.87 -11.63 24.31
CA GLY A 162 -7.68 -12.44 24.56
C GLY A 162 -6.59 -11.68 25.32
N ASN A 163 -5.66 -12.42 25.92
CA ASN A 163 -4.49 -11.80 26.58
C ASN A 163 -3.48 -11.29 25.53
N PRO A 164 -2.78 -10.17 25.80
CA PRO A 164 -1.65 -9.75 25.00
C PRO A 164 -0.49 -10.76 25.09
N PRO A 165 0.42 -10.78 24.10
CA PRO A 165 1.74 -11.38 24.27
C PRO A 165 2.45 -10.79 25.50
N GLN A 166 3.16 -11.61 26.27
CA GLN A 166 3.79 -11.20 27.53
C GLN A 166 5.11 -10.46 27.32
N SER A 167 5.77 -10.66 26.17
CA SER A 167 7.07 -10.07 25.89
C SER A 167 7.37 -10.01 24.39
N GLN A 168 8.34 -9.17 24.01
CA GLN A 168 8.84 -9.13 22.64
C GLN A 168 9.41 -10.49 22.20
N LYS A 169 10.00 -11.24 23.14
CA LYS A 169 10.55 -12.57 22.88
C LYS A 169 9.47 -13.55 22.42
N GLU A 170 8.35 -13.62 23.15
CA GLU A 170 7.20 -14.47 22.78
C GLU A 170 6.65 -14.06 21.40
N LEU A 171 6.54 -12.76 21.16
CA LEU A 171 6.07 -12.22 19.88
C LEU A 171 7.02 -12.57 18.72
N ASP A 172 8.33 -12.48 18.93
CA ASP A 172 9.34 -12.83 17.94
C ASP A 172 9.38 -14.35 17.65
N GLU A 173 9.07 -15.19 18.64
CA GLU A 173 8.89 -16.63 18.44
C GLU A 173 7.68 -16.92 17.54
N LEU A 174 6.55 -16.24 17.77
CA LEU A 174 5.38 -16.33 16.89
C LEU A 174 5.71 -15.88 15.46
N TYR A 175 6.53 -14.83 15.30
CA TYR A 175 6.96 -14.38 13.97
C TYR A 175 7.81 -15.40 13.23
N LYS A 176 8.71 -16.12 13.90
CA LYS A 176 9.49 -17.19 13.24
C LYS A 176 8.59 -18.29 12.69
N ILE A 177 7.52 -18.63 13.42
CA ILE A 177 6.51 -19.58 12.96
C ILE A 177 5.76 -19.00 11.76
N ALA A 178 5.28 -17.76 11.86
CA ALA A 178 4.57 -17.07 10.79
C ALA A 178 5.40 -16.98 9.49
N GLU A 179 6.68 -16.62 9.59
CA GLU A 179 7.61 -16.58 8.45
C GLU A 179 7.74 -17.93 7.77
N THR A 180 7.83 -19.00 8.55
CA THR A 180 7.89 -20.36 8.01
C THR A 180 6.58 -20.73 7.31
N ARG A 181 5.44 -20.37 7.90
CA ARG A 181 4.11 -20.59 7.28
C ARG A 181 3.99 -19.83 5.96
N TYR A 182 4.39 -18.57 5.93
CA TYR A 182 4.25 -17.70 4.75
C TYR A 182 5.13 -18.19 3.60
N LYS A 183 6.40 -18.55 3.86
CA LYS A 183 7.29 -19.19 2.87
C LYS A 183 6.68 -20.42 2.23
N ASN A 184 5.93 -21.22 2.99
CA ASN A 184 5.25 -22.42 2.53
C ASN A 184 3.81 -22.19 2.06
N LYS A 185 3.36 -20.93 2.00
CA LYS A 185 1.98 -20.54 1.65
C LYS A 185 0.91 -21.24 2.51
N ILE A 186 1.23 -21.48 3.77
CA ILE A 186 0.31 -22.03 4.75
C ILE A 186 -0.56 -20.87 5.28
N PRO A 187 -1.90 -20.97 5.18
CA PRO A 187 -2.82 -19.91 5.58
C PRO A 187 -2.92 -19.75 7.11
N PRO A 188 -3.44 -18.63 7.64
CA PRO A 188 -3.79 -17.41 6.93
C PRO A 188 -2.62 -16.42 6.92
N GLY A 189 -2.74 -15.35 6.12
CA GLY A 189 -1.85 -14.18 6.17
C GLY A 189 -0.67 -14.19 5.20
N TYR A 190 -0.39 -15.30 4.50
CA TYR A 190 0.74 -15.35 3.56
C TYR A 190 0.60 -14.36 2.39
N LEU A 191 -0.61 -13.88 2.09
CA LEU A 191 -0.83 -12.84 1.08
C LEU A 191 -0.39 -11.44 1.55
N ASP A 192 -0.12 -11.27 2.84
CA ASP A 192 0.32 -10.01 3.44
C ASP A 192 1.83 -9.97 3.71
N GLU A 193 2.60 -10.94 3.23
CA GLU A 193 4.05 -11.07 3.46
C GLU A 193 4.84 -9.80 3.08
N ASN A 194 4.37 -9.08 2.04
CA ASN A 194 4.99 -7.86 1.52
C ASN A 194 4.71 -6.59 2.35
N LYS A 195 3.89 -6.67 3.41
CA LYS A 195 3.66 -5.52 4.30
C LYS A 195 4.89 -5.29 5.18
N THR A 196 5.42 -4.07 5.16
CA THR A 196 6.61 -3.67 5.95
C THR A 196 6.27 -2.84 7.18
N ASP A 197 5.01 -2.43 7.32
CA ASP A 197 4.55 -1.60 8.42
C ASP A 197 4.75 -2.29 9.78
N ILE A 198 5.19 -1.47 10.75
CA ILE A 198 5.25 -1.84 12.15
C ILE A 198 4.34 -0.96 12.98
N CYS A 199 4.00 -1.42 14.18
CA CYS A 199 3.19 -0.69 15.12
C CYS A 199 3.69 -0.99 16.54
N VAL A 200 3.60 -0.01 17.45
CA VAL A 200 4.02 -0.18 18.84
C VAL A 200 2.81 -0.07 19.75
N ASP A 201 2.69 -1.02 20.68
CA ASP A 201 1.69 -1.01 21.75
C ASP A 201 2.27 -1.66 23.01
N SER A 202 2.07 -1.04 24.18
CA SER A 202 2.53 -1.58 25.47
C SER A 202 4.03 -1.97 25.49
N SER A 203 4.87 -1.16 24.82
CA SER A 203 6.31 -1.41 24.63
C SER A 203 6.68 -2.63 23.76
N LEU A 204 5.71 -3.22 23.06
CA LEU A 204 5.90 -4.30 22.11
C LEU A 204 5.83 -3.79 20.67
N ILE A 205 6.66 -4.35 19.79
CA ILE A 205 6.73 -4.03 18.37
C ILE A 205 5.99 -5.11 17.57
N TYR A 206 4.85 -4.71 17.02
CA TYR A 206 4.02 -5.52 16.16
C TYR A 206 4.38 -5.33 14.68
N LYS A 207 4.66 -6.42 13.96
CA LYS A 207 4.84 -6.40 12.51
C LYS A 207 3.50 -6.68 11.83
N LYS A 208 2.95 -5.71 11.10
CA LYS A 208 1.57 -5.80 10.57
C LYS A 208 1.38 -6.96 9.58
N LYS A 209 2.43 -7.41 8.88
CA LYS A 209 2.34 -8.58 8.00
C LYS A 209 1.90 -9.87 8.70
N PHE A 210 2.12 -9.98 10.02
CA PHE A 210 1.78 -11.18 10.78
C PHE A 210 0.42 -11.08 11.48
N GLY A 211 -0.36 -10.02 11.25
CA GLY A 211 -1.62 -9.79 11.97
C GLY A 211 -2.62 -10.93 11.84
N ASP A 212 -2.88 -11.39 10.61
CA ASP A 212 -3.76 -12.53 10.32
C ASP A 212 -3.36 -13.80 11.07
N TYR A 213 -2.05 -14.13 11.08
CA TYR A 213 -1.55 -15.27 11.84
C TYR A 213 -1.70 -15.07 13.35
N MET A 214 -1.46 -13.86 13.87
CA MET A 214 -1.64 -13.55 15.29
C MET A 214 -3.09 -13.75 15.73
N VAL A 215 -4.04 -13.25 14.94
CA VAL A 215 -5.49 -13.47 15.13
C VAL A 215 -5.78 -14.97 15.16
N TRP A 216 -5.35 -15.70 14.14
CA TRP A 216 -5.60 -17.14 14.02
C TRP A 216 -5.01 -17.94 15.19
N ASN A 217 -3.75 -17.71 15.53
CA ASN A 217 -3.09 -18.37 16.64
C ASN A 217 -3.79 -18.11 17.98
N GLN A 218 -4.26 -16.88 18.21
CA GLN A 218 -5.01 -16.54 19.42
C GLN A 218 -6.37 -17.25 19.50
N ILE A 219 -7.07 -17.44 18.37
CA ILE A 219 -8.30 -18.24 18.30
C ILE A 219 -8.02 -19.68 18.71
N LEU A 220 -7.01 -20.31 18.11
CA LEU A 220 -6.65 -21.70 18.39
C LEU A 220 -6.24 -21.91 19.86
N GLU A 221 -5.39 -21.03 20.38
CA GLU A 221 -4.95 -21.11 21.78
C GLU A 221 -6.10 -20.85 22.78
N HIS A 222 -7.03 -19.96 22.45
CA HIS A 222 -8.21 -19.73 23.29
C HIS A 222 -9.12 -20.98 23.32
N ALA A 223 -9.39 -21.58 22.16
CA ALA A 223 -10.18 -22.81 22.05
C ALA A 223 -9.53 -23.96 22.84
N LYS A 224 -8.22 -24.16 22.63
CA LYS A 224 -7.44 -25.22 23.27
C LYS A 224 -7.41 -25.09 24.80
N LYS A 225 -7.35 -23.86 25.33
CA LYS A 225 -7.36 -23.61 26.79
C LYS A 225 -8.74 -23.82 27.42
N ASN A 226 -9.81 -23.68 26.65
CA ASN A 226 -11.19 -23.73 27.13
C ASN A 226 -11.92 -24.92 26.48
N GLN A 227 -11.72 -26.11 27.03
CA GLN A 227 -12.20 -27.39 26.48
C GLN A 227 -13.72 -27.52 26.35
N ASN A 228 -14.49 -26.58 26.93
CA ASN A 228 -15.94 -26.48 26.77
C ASN A 228 -16.35 -25.84 25.43
N ILE A 229 -15.42 -25.22 24.70
CA ILE A 229 -15.68 -24.66 23.38
C ILE A 229 -15.61 -25.79 22.35
N GLU A 230 -16.77 -26.31 21.97
CA GLU A 230 -16.86 -27.35 20.94
C GLU A 230 -17.10 -26.79 19.53
N ASN A 231 -17.64 -25.57 19.44
CA ASN A 231 -18.08 -24.96 18.20
C ASN A 231 -17.54 -23.52 18.13
N ILE A 232 -16.92 -23.17 17.01
CA ILE A 232 -16.47 -21.78 16.73
C ILE A 232 -17.08 -21.29 15.43
N VAL A 233 -17.61 -20.07 15.47
CA VAL A 233 -18.00 -19.31 14.29
C VAL A 233 -17.11 -18.08 14.23
N PHE A 234 -16.27 -17.98 13.19
CA PHE A 234 -15.40 -16.83 12.96
C PHE A 234 -16.00 -15.89 11.90
N ILE A 235 -16.21 -14.63 12.26
CA ILE A 235 -16.80 -13.60 11.41
C ILE A 235 -15.68 -12.70 10.89
N THR A 236 -15.42 -12.77 9.58
CA THR A 236 -14.41 -11.94 8.90
C THR A 236 -14.89 -11.46 7.54
N ASN A 237 -14.65 -10.18 7.26
CA ASN A 237 -14.87 -9.59 5.93
C ASN A 237 -13.61 -9.63 5.06
N ASP A 238 -12.54 -10.30 5.51
CA ASP A 238 -11.38 -10.58 4.65
C ASP A 238 -11.74 -11.73 3.72
N LEU A 239 -11.90 -11.41 2.42
CA LEU A 239 -12.28 -12.39 1.40
C LEU A 239 -11.06 -12.89 0.59
N LYS A 240 -9.84 -12.78 1.12
CA LYS A 240 -8.63 -13.24 0.44
C LYS A 240 -8.55 -14.77 0.34
N GLY A 241 -7.71 -15.25 -0.57
CA GLY A 241 -7.56 -16.68 -0.92
C GLY A 241 -6.74 -17.51 0.08
N ASP A 242 -6.09 -16.86 1.03
CA ASP A 242 -5.45 -17.48 2.20
C ASP A 242 -6.44 -17.69 3.36
N TRP A 243 -7.60 -17.04 3.37
CA TRP A 243 -8.69 -17.36 4.29
C TRP A 243 -9.72 -18.30 3.66
N TRP A 244 -10.03 -18.09 2.37
CA TRP A 244 -11.10 -18.78 1.67
C TRP A 244 -10.61 -19.59 0.47
N LYS A 245 -11.20 -20.76 0.29
CA LYS A 245 -11.22 -21.47 -0.99
C LYS A 245 -12.51 -21.11 -1.73
N LYS A 246 -12.37 -20.45 -2.87
CA LYS A 246 -13.49 -20.01 -3.71
C LYS A 246 -13.71 -20.97 -4.87
N TYR A 247 -14.97 -21.28 -5.14
CA TYR A 247 -15.44 -22.11 -6.24
C TYR A 247 -16.44 -21.30 -7.06
N ASP A 248 -16.34 -21.41 -8.38
CA ASP A 248 -17.29 -20.85 -9.33
C ASP A 248 -17.57 -21.91 -10.38
N ALA A 249 -18.81 -22.38 -10.43
CA ALA A 249 -19.28 -23.36 -11.39
C ALA A 249 -20.53 -22.82 -12.09
N SER A 250 -20.36 -22.34 -13.32
CA SER A 250 -21.47 -21.82 -14.14
C SER A 250 -22.33 -20.76 -13.46
N GLY A 251 -21.72 -19.89 -12.65
CA GLY A 251 -22.42 -18.84 -11.91
C GLY A 251 -22.83 -19.23 -10.48
N GLU A 252 -22.70 -20.50 -10.09
CA GLU A 252 -22.82 -20.92 -8.70
C GLU A 252 -21.50 -20.63 -7.97
N LYS A 253 -21.54 -19.65 -7.06
CA LYS A 253 -20.38 -19.25 -6.26
C LYS A 253 -20.46 -19.85 -4.87
N PHE A 254 -19.40 -20.54 -4.48
CA PHE A 254 -19.27 -21.13 -3.15
C PHE A 254 -17.92 -20.77 -2.54
N ASN A 255 -17.95 -20.22 -1.33
CA ASN A 255 -16.74 -19.92 -0.55
C ASN A 255 -16.76 -20.82 0.69
N GLN A 256 -15.69 -21.58 0.88
CA GLN A 256 -15.44 -22.33 2.11
C GLN A 256 -14.13 -21.85 2.76
N PRO A 257 -13.97 -22.00 4.08
CA PRO A 257 -12.67 -21.85 4.73
C PRO A 257 -11.61 -22.71 4.04
N ARG A 258 -10.36 -22.27 4.09
CA ARG A 258 -9.25 -23.14 3.71
C ARG A 258 -9.28 -24.45 4.51
N PRO A 259 -9.19 -25.64 3.87
CA PRO A 259 -9.17 -26.91 4.59
C PRO A 259 -8.06 -26.97 5.65
N GLU A 260 -6.93 -26.29 5.42
CA GLU A 260 -5.84 -26.18 6.39
C GLU A 260 -6.30 -25.48 7.69
N LEU A 261 -7.14 -24.44 7.60
CA LEU A 261 -7.69 -23.74 8.76
C LEU A 261 -8.70 -24.61 9.52
N ILE A 262 -9.55 -25.34 8.80
CA ILE A 262 -10.50 -26.28 9.44
C ILE A 262 -9.72 -27.37 10.17
N ASP A 263 -8.71 -27.97 9.52
CA ASP A 263 -7.89 -29.02 10.11
C ASP A 263 -7.16 -28.53 11.37
N GLU A 264 -6.55 -27.34 11.32
CA GLU A 264 -5.90 -26.73 12.48
C GLU A 264 -6.89 -26.42 13.61
N ALA A 265 -8.09 -25.91 13.31
CA ALA A 265 -9.11 -25.69 14.33
C ALA A 265 -9.50 -26.99 15.04
N LEU A 266 -9.71 -28.07 14.27
CA LEU A 266 -10.09 -29.37 14.82
C LEU A 266 -8.96 -30.02 15.64
N ILE A 267 -7.72 -29.98 15.14
CA ILE A 267 -6.58 -30.70 15.72
C ILE A 267 -5.87 -29.89 16.80
N VAL A 268 -5.56 -28.62 16.53
CA VAL A 268 -4.83 -27.74 17.46
C VAL A 268 -5.79 -27.06 18.43
N GLY A 269 -6.90 -26.52 17.92
CA GLY A 269 -7.92 -25.87 18.73
C GLY A 269 -8.79 -26.84 19.52
N GLY A 270 -8.88 -28.11 19.09
CA GLY A 270 -9.66 -29.15 19.75
C GLY A 270 -11.18 -29.00 19.60
N VAL A 271 -11.64 -28.15 18.66
CA VAL A 271 -13.08 -27.95 18.43
C VAL A 271 -13.66 -29.09 17.59
N LYS A 272 -14.97 -29.30 17.68
CA LYS A 272 -15.72 -30.24 16.84
C LYS A 272 -16.12 -29.61 15.51
N ASN A 273 -16.53 -28.33 15.55
CA ASN A 273 -17.00 -27.61 14.37
C ASN A 273 -16.38 -26.22 14.29
N PHE A 274 -15.95 -25.84 13.09
CA PHE A 274 -15.42 -24.52 12.79
C PHE A 274 -16.12 -23.97 11.54
N ILE A 275 -16.75 -22.81 11.67
CA ILE A 275 -17.45 -22.14 10.59
C ILE A 275 -16.87 -20.74 10.39
N MET A 276 -16.79 -20.28 9.14
CA MET A 276 -16.51 -18.88 8.85
C MET A 276 -17.68 -18.23 8.13
N TYR A 277 -17.99 -17.00 8.50
CA TYR A 277 -18.95 -16.14 7.81
C TYR A 277 -18.32 -14.79 7.51
N ASP A 278 -18.75 -14.17 6.42
CA ASP A 278 -18.68 -12.71 6.31
C ASP A 278 -19.83 -12.08 7.09
N SER A 279 -19.80 -10.75 7.22
CA SER A 279 -20.83 -10.04 7.98
C SER A 279 -22.22 -10.16 7.33
N GLU A 280 -22.31 -10.32 6.01
CA GLU A 280 -23.59 -10.51 5.30
C GLU A 280 -24.25 -11.83 5.71
N LYS A 281 -23.52 -12.95 5.60
CA LYS A 281 -24.02 -14.28 5.99
C LYS A 281 -24.30 -14.35 7.47
N PHE A 282 -23.44 -13.77 8.30
CA PHE A 282 -23.65 -13.72 9.74
C PHE A 282 -24.98 -13.03 10.06
N LEU A 283 -25.22 -11.84 9.50
CA LEU A 283 -26.44 -11.09 9.75
C LEU A 283 -27.68 -11.80 9.18
N SER A 284 -27.60 -12.34 7.96
CA SER A 284 -28.71 -13.10 7.36
C SER A 284 -29.09 -14.33 8.19
N TYR A 285 -28.11 -15.10 8.67
CA TYR A 285 -28.37 -16.29 9.48
C TYR A 285 -28.78 -15.96 10.91
N ALA A 286 -28.31 -14.84 11.48
CA ALA A 286 -28.75 -14.38 12.79
C ALA A 286 -30.28 -14.21 12.84
N SER A 287 -30.91 -13.74 11.76
CA SER A 287 -32.38 -13.62 11.72
C SER A 287 -33.07 -14.98 11.91
N ASN A 288 -32.55 -16.02 11.25
CA ASN A 288 -33.12 -17.36 11.29
C ASN A 288 -32.92 -18.07 12.63
N TYR A 289 -31.75 -17.88 13.27
CA TYR A 289 -31.37 -18.65 14.46
C TYR A 289 -31.56 -17.90 15.79
N LEU A 290 -31.56 -16.57 15.79
CA LEU A 290 -31.61 -15.75 17.01
C LEU A 290 -32.95 -15.04 17.22
N ASN A 291 -33.92 -15.24 16.31
CA ASN A 291 -35.23 -14.58 16.34
C ASN A 291 -35.10 -13.04 16.47
N VAL A 292 -34.20 -12.47 15.66
CA VAL A 292 -33.97 -11.04 15.53
C VAL A 292 -34.54 -10.59 14.18
N GLU A 293 -35.31 -9.51 14.20
CA GLU A 293 -35.79 -8.88 12.97
C GLU A 293 -34.62 -8.12 12.32
N ILE A 294 -34.29 -8.52 11.10
CA ILE A 294 -33.18 -7.93 10.33
C ILE A 294 -33.75 -7.55 8.98
N SER A 295 -33.50 -6.31 8.56
CA SER A 295 -34.04 -5.79 7.31
C SER A 295 -33.21 -6.26 6.10
N ASP A 296 -33.89 -6.51 4.97
CA ASP A 296 -33.21 -6.78 3.71
C ASP A 296 -32.33 -5.60 3.24
N SER A 297 -32.63 -4.38 3.70
CA SER A 297 -31.75 -3.22 3.53
C SER A 297 -30.45 -3.37 4.28
N ALA A 298 -30.47 -3.79 5.54
CA ALA A 298 -29.27 -3.97 6.35
C ALA A 298 -28.36 -5.06 5.77
N VAL A 299 -28.92 -6.21 5.39
CA VAL A 299 -28.13 -7.29 4.75
C VAL A 299 -27.46 -6.81 3.46
N ARG A 300 -28.19 -6.08 2.61
CA ARG A 300 -27.65 -5.51 1.37
C ARG A 300 -26.55 -4.48 1.63
N GLU A 301 -26.75 -3.58 2.60
CA GLU A 301 -25.75 -2.57 2.94
C GLU A 301 -24.46 -3.20 3.48
N VAL A 302 -24.57 -4.21 4.34
CA VAL A 302 -23.43 -4.95 4.88
C VAL A 302 -22.65 -5.62 3.75
N ARG A 303 -23.33 -6.26 2.80
CA ARG A 303 -22.70 -6.84 1.61
C ARG A 303 -21.97 -5.78 0.80
N ASP A 304 -22.64 -4.70 0.44
CA ASP A 304 -22.10 -3.67 -0.45
C ASP A 304 -20.86 -3.00 0.20
N THR A 305 -20.90 -2.77 1.52
CA THR A 305 -19.76 -2.26 2.29
C THR A 305 -18.57 -3.23 2.25
N THR A 306 -18.82 -4.52 2.44
CA THR A 306 -17.79 -5.57 2.36
C THR A 306 -17.19 -5.66 0.96
N GLU A 307 -18.01 -5.56 -0.08
CA GLU A 307 -17.53 -5.53 -1.46
C GLU A 307 -16.66 -4.31 -1.76
N ILE A 308 -17.07 -3.10 -1.32
CA ILE A 308 -16.30 -1.86 -1.52
C ILE A 308 -14.95 -1.97 -0.81
N TYR A 309 -14.95 -2.43 0.44
CA TYR A 309 -13.73 -2.63 1.23
C TYR A 309 -12.77 -3.59 0.52
N ASN A 310 -13.27 -4.74 0.08
CA ASN A 310 -12.45 -5.72 -0.61
C ASN A 310 -12.00 -5.23 -1.99
N LYS A 311 -12.85 -4.57 -2.79
CA LYS A 311 -12.44 -3.96 -4.07
C LYS A 311 -11.29 -2.97 -3.86
N ASN A 312 -11.38 -2.10 -2.86
CA ASN A 312 -10.31 -1.14 -2.54
C ASN A 312 -9.02 -1.83 -2.08
N ASN A 313 -9.12 -2.88 -1.26
CA ASN A 313 -7.96 -3.66 -0.83
C ASN A 313 -7.34 -4.49 -1.96
N PHE A 314 -8.16 -5.10 -2.82
CA PHE A 314 -7.71 -5.79 -4.04
C PHE A 314 -7.06 -4.81 -5.01
N SER A 315 -7.57 -3.58 -5.15
CA SER A 315 -6.90 -2.55 -5.95
C SER A 315 -5.57 -2.13 -5.33
N LYS A 316 -5.49 -1.92 -4.01
CA LYS A 316 -4.23 -1.65 -3.30
C LYS A 316 -3.24 -2.82 -3.42
N SER A 317 -3.70 -4.06 -3.27
CA SER A 317 -2.86 -5.26 -3.38
C SER A 317 -2.49 -5.58 -4.82
N ALA A 318 -3.34 -5.27 -5.82
CA ALA A 318 -3.01 -5.39 -7.24
C ALA A 318 -2.04 -4.30 -7.68
N ILE A 319 -2.12 -3.09 -7.11
CA ILE A 319 -1.09 -2.07 -7.24
C ILE A 319 0.21 -2.56 -6.59
N GLN A 320 0.18 -3.15 -5.39
CA GLN A 320 1.35 -3.75 -4.73
C GLN A 320 1.93 -4.98 -5.48
N PHE A 321 1.08 -5.81 -6.07
CA PHE A 321 1.44 -7.01 -6.84
C PHE A 321 2.00 -6.64 -8.23
N ASN A 322 1.46 -5.57 -8.84
CA ASN A 322 2.06 -4.97 -10.01
C ASN A 322 3.40 -4.32 -9.66
N LEU A 323 3.51 -3.62 -8.53
CA LEU A 323 4.77 -3.02 -8.06
C LEU A 323 5.87 -4.06 -7.77
N THR A 324 5.52 -5.25 -7.27
CA THR A 324 6.47 -6.35 -7.04
C THR A 324 6.82 -7.14 -8.31
N LYS A 325 5.96 -7.15 -9.34
CA LYS A 325 6.36 -7.59 -10.69
C LYS A 325 7.18 -6.54 -11.44
N ILE A 326 7.08 -5.27 -11.04
CA ILE A 326 7.80 -4.16 -11.64
C ILE A 326 9.25 -4.06 -11.12
N SER A 327 9.62 -4.67 -9.98
CA SER A 327 10.98 -4.56 -9.42
C SER A 327 12.10 -5.08 -10.32
N ASP A 328 11.81 -6.03 -11.21
CA ASP A 328 12.82 -6.52 -12.18
C ASP A 328 12.87 -5.67 -13.47
N SER A 329 11.82 -4.87 -13.73
CA SER A 329 11.73 -3.98 -14.90
C SER A 329 12.01 -2.50 -14.60
N HIS A 330 12.01 -2.11 -13.33
CA HIS A 330 12.15 -0.72 -12.91
C HIS A 330 13.61 -0.25 -12.98
N ASP A 331 14.59 -1.14 -12.80
CA ASP A 331 15.99 -0.78 -13.05
C ASP A 331 16.18 -0.42 -14.52
N PHE A 332 15.59 -1.18 -15.46
CA PHE A 332 15.71 -0.88 -16.88
C PHE A 332 14.97 0.40 -17.29
N PHE A 333 13.74 0.63 -16.81
CA PHE A 333 12.95 1.82 -17.19
C PHE A 333 13.45 3.10 -16.51
N TYR A 334 13.84 3.04 -15.22
CA TYR A 334 14.45 4.18 -14.53
C TYR A 334 15.81 4.52 -15.14
N ASP A 335 16.59 3.50 -15.50
CA ASP A 335 17.85 3.68 -16.20
C ASP A 335 17.66 4.36 -17.56
N GLU A 336 16.68 3.93 -18.34
CA GLU A 336 16.38 4.51 -19.66
C GLU A 336 15.90 5.96 -19.55
N ILE A 337 15.13 6.31 -18.51
CA ILE A 337 14.75 7.70 -18.22
C ILE A 337 15.96 8.52 -17.77
N LYS A 338 16.80 7.99 -16.87
CA LYS A 338 18.01 8.66 -16.39
C LYS A 338 19.00 8.93 -17.53
N LYS A 339 19.15 7.97 -18.47
CA LYS A 339 19.91 8.12 -19.71
C LYS A 339 19.36 9.22 -20.61
N LYS A 340 18.04 9.25 -20.84
CA LYS A 340 17.39 10.32 -21.64
C LYS A 340 17.58 11.71 -21.01
N LEU A 341 17.41 11.83 -19.69
CA LEU A 341 17.62 13.09 -18.98
C LEU A 341 19.07 13.57 -19.05
N ALA A 342 20.04 12.66 -18.94
CA ALA A 342 21.45 13.00 -19.11
C ALA A 342 21.73 13.51 -20.52
N LEU A 343 21.28 12.80 -21.57
CA LEU A 343 21.48 13.22 -22.95
C LEU A 343 20.78 14.56 -23.28
N ASP A 344 19.63 14.86 -22.68
CA ASP A 344 18.97 16.15 -22.87
C ASP A 344 19.73 17.30 -22.20
N LYS A 345 20.33 17.08 -21.03
CA LYS A 345 21.24 18.03 -20.39
C LYS A 345 22.50 18.29 -21.24
N VAL A 346 23.06 17.25 -21.87
CA VAL A 346 24.16 17.41 -22.84
C VAL A 346 23.74 18.33 -23.99
N LYS A 347 22.55 18.14 -24.57
CA LYS A 347 22.04 19.02 -25.64
C LYS A 347 21.89 20.47 -25.17
N GLN A 348 21.43 20.68 -23.94
CA GLN A 348 21.33 22.01 -23.35
C GLN A 348 22.71 22.64 -23.16
N PHE A 349 23.68 21.88 -22.65
CA PHE A 349 25.07 22.32 -22.51
C PHE A 349 25.68 22.72 -23.86
N LYS A 350 25.58 21.86 -24.90
CA LYS A 350 26.05 22.19 -26.26
C LYS A 350 25.40 23.48 -26.79
N LYS A 351 24.10 23.67 -26.57
CA LYS A 351 23.38 24.89 -26.98
C LYS A 351 23.85 26.14 -26.23
N GLN A 352 24.11 26.01 -24.93
CA GLN A 352 24.63 27.11 -24.10
C GLN A 352 26.03 27.52 -24.56
N MET A 353 26.93 26.56 -24.75
CA MET A 353 28.29 26.81 -25.24
C MET A 353 28.31 27.47 -26.61
N VAL A 354 27.44 27.03 -27.54
CA VAL A 354 27.30 27.67 -28.86
C VAL A 354 26.88 29.14 -28.70
N ASN A 355 25.92 29.45 -27.83
CA ASN A 355 25.50 30.83 -27.58
C ASN A 355 26.63 31.68 -26.97
N GLU A 356 27.40 31.13 -26.03
CA GLU A 356 28.54 31.81 -25.41
C GLU A 356 29.67 32.08 -26.43
N LEU A 357 29.95 31.16 -27.34
CA LEU A 357 30.89 31.38 -28.45
C LEU A 357 30.43 32.50 -29.39
N TYR A 358 29.13 32.58 -29.69
CA TYR A 358 28.58 33.70 -30.48
C TYR A 358 28.77 35.04 -29.76
N HIS A 359 28.61 35.08 -28.43
CA HIS A 359 28.81 36.29 -27.65
C HIS A 359 30.29 36.70 -27.53
N ASN A 360 31.20 35.74 -27.43
CA ASN A 360 32.64 35.96 -27.34
C ASN A 360 33.32 36.13 -28.72
N LYS A 361 32.54 36.40 -29.78
CA LYS A 361 33.01 36.60 -31.17
C LYS A 361 33.85 35.44 -31.71
N GLY A 362 33.58 34.21 -31.28
CA GLY A 362 34.27 32.99 -31.73
C GLY A 362 35.61 32.72 -31.04
N ILE A 363 35.96 33.44 -29.98
CA ILE A 363 37.14 33.13 -29.15
C ILE A 363 36.77 31.98 -28.20
N ARG A 364 37.47 30.84 -28.31
CA ARG A 364 37.32 29.69 -27.40
C ARG A 364 38.06 29.97 -26.09
N GLU A 365 37.35 30.48 -25.09
CA GLU A 365 37.86 30.55 -23.71
C GLU A 365 37.61 29.24 -22.92
N TYR A 366 36.68 28.38 -23.38
CA TYR A 366 36.29 27.14 -22.70
C TYR A 366 36.30 25.94 -23.66
N GLN A 367 36.59 24.75 -23.12
CA GLN A 367 36.55 23.48 -23.85
C GLN A 367 35.08 23.05 -24.03
N ILE A 368 34.65 22.80 -25.27
CA ILE A 368 33.22 22.58 -25.63
C ILE A 368 32.94 21.08 -25.81
N ASP A 369 33.96 20.25 -25.68
CA ASP A 369 33.91 18.87 -26.08
C ASP A 369 33.09 18.06 -25.08
N VAL A 370 32.22 17.20 -25.62
CA VAL A 370 31.45 16.24 -24.84
C VAL A 370 32.08 14.90 -25.09
N LEU A 371 32.58 14.28 -24.03
CA LEU A 371 33.32 13.03 -24.10
C LEU A 371 32.41 11.84 -23.81
N GLU A 372 32.77 10.69 -24.37
CA GLU A 372 32.19 9.42 -23.98
C GLU A 372 32.72 9.02 -22.60
N CYS A 373 31.82 8.65 -21.69
CA CYS A 373 32.18 8.25 -20.34
C CYS A 373 32.61 6.77 -20.36
N PRO A 374 33.84 6.43 -19.91
CA PRO A 374 34.35 5.05 -19.96
C PRO A 374 33.60 4.10 -19.02
N GLU A 375 32.99 4.60 -17.94
CA GLU A 375 32.25 3.77 -16.99
C GLU A 375 30.88 3.33 -17.52
N CYS A 376 30.18 4.21 -18.27
CA CYS A 376 28.80 3.95 -18.70
C CYS A 376 28.58 3.90 -20.22
N GLY A 377 29.60 4.21 -21.03
CA GLY A 377 29.57 4.18 -22.50
C GLY A 377 28.65 5.23 -23.15
N LEU A 378 28.34 6.31 -22.44
CA LEU A 378 27.48 7.40 -22.95
C LEU A 378 28.29 8.67 -23.20
N GLU A 379 27.99 9.39 -24.28
CA GLU A 379 28.43 10.78 -24.52
C GLU A 379 27.75 11.75 -23.51
N ALA A 380 28.10 11.60 -22.23
CA ALA A 380 27.48 12.30 -21.11
C ALA A 380 28.50 12.97 -20.19
N MET A 381 29.78 12.99 -20.56
CA MET A 381 30.83 13.66 -19.81
C MET A 381 31.04 15.08 -20.34
N ILE A 382 30.72 16.08 -19.51
CA ILE A 382 30.78 17.51 -19.86
C ILE A 382 31.69 18.26 -18.88
N HIS A 383 32.17 19.44 -19.30
CA HIS A 383 33.00 20.29 -18.46
C HIS A 383 32.27 20.73 -17.18
N ASN A 384 32.96 20.65 -16.05
CA ASN A 384 32.46 21.03 -14.74
C ASN A 384 33.60 21.58 -13.86
N GLU A 385 33.54 22.86 -13.52
CA GLU A 385 34.57 23.57 -12.74
C GLU A 385 34.71 23.06 -11.30
N LEU A 386 33.71 22.35 -10.79
CA LEU A 386 33.75 21.73 -9.46
C LEU A 386 34.34 20.32 -9.48
N SER A 387 34.63 19.76 -10.66
CA SER A 387 35.28 18.46 -10.81
C SER A 387 36.79 18.60 -10.63
N SER A 388 37.40 17.58 -9.99
CA SER A 388 38.85 17.51 -9.82
C SER A 388 39.62 17.38 -11.14
N THR A 389 38.99 16.85 -12.18
CA THR A 389 39.54 16.65 -13.53
C THR A 389 39.05 17.68 -14.54
N GLY A 390 38.18 18.60 -14.12
CA GLY A 390 37.48 19.54 -15.01
C GLY A 390 36.30 18.94 -15.78
N TYR A 391 36.04 17.62 -15.68
CA TYR A 391 34.92 16.95 -16.35
C TYR A 391 34.13 16.06 -15.40
N LYS A 392 32.82 15.93 -15.65
CA LYS A 392 31.94 15.02 -14.90
C LYS A 392 30.86 14.40 -15.77
N CYS A 393 30.68 13.10 -15.66
CA CYS A 393 29.57 12.39 -16.27
C CYS A 393 28.27 12.72 -15.55
N ILE A 394 27.31 13.31 -16.26
CA ILE A 394 26.03 13.71 -15.67
C ILE A 394 25.01 12.56 -15.52
N TYR A 395 25.42 11.33 -15.85
CA TYR A 395 24.62 10.11 -15.69
C TYR A 395 25.14 9.22 -14.54
N CYS A 396 26.43 8.86 -14.52
CA CYS A 396 27.02 7.98 -13.50
C CYS A 396 27.96 8.69 -12.51
N GLU A 397 28.20 10.00 -12.69
CA GLU A 397 29.06 10.83 -11.84
C GLU A 397 30.57 10.58 -11.93
N ASN A 398 31.03 9.67 -12.79
CA ASN A 398 32.45 9.50 -13.11
C ASN A 398 33.12 10.82 -13.52
N GLU A 399 34.32 11.07 -12.99
CA GLU A 399 35.11 12.28 -13.29
C GLU A 399 36.38 11.96 -14.11
N GLU A 400 36.78 10.69 -14.24
CA GLU A 400 38.04 10.31 -14.89
C GLU A 400 37.84 9.79 -16.31
N SER A 401 38.70 10.20 -17.24
CA SER A 401 38.74 9.69 -18.60
C SER A 401 40.11 9.93 -19.22
N ASP A 402 40.59 8.95 -19.99
CA ASP A 402 41.88 9.04 -20.69
C ASP A 402 41.87 10.04 -21.86
N GLU A 403 40.67 10.46 -22.30
CA GLU A 403 40.46 11.48 -23.34
C GLU A 403 40.52 12.91 -22.79
N ILE A 404 40.50 13.10 -21.47
CA ILE A 404 40.62 14.43 -20.87
C ILE A 404 42.04 14.94 -21.09
N GLU A 405 42.14 16.12 -21.70
CA GLU A 405 43.44 16.73 -21.95
C GLU A 405 44.07 17.22 -20.63
N VAL A 406 45.32 16.85 -20.40
CA VAL A 406 46.15 17.30 -19.29
C VAL A 406 47.35 18.07 -19.81
N GLN A 407 47.83 19.04 -19.02
CA GLN A 407 48.96 19.87 -19.40
C GLN A 407 50.28 19.12 -19.22
N CYS A 408 51.12 19.12 -20.26
CA CYS A 408 52.50 18.66 -20.19
C CYS A 408 53.32 19.60 -19.29
N THR A 409 54.02 19.04 -18.29
CA THR A 409 54.82 19.83 -17.34
C THR A 409 56.01 20.54 -17.97
N MET A 410 56.53 20.02 -19.09
CA MET A 410 57.72 20.55 -19.75
C MET A 410 57.44 21.66 -20.76
N CYS A 411 56.44 21.49 -21.62
CA CYS A 411 56.13 22.46 -22.69
C CYS A 411 54.82 23.24 -22.48
N GLY A 412 54.02 22.86 -21.49
CA GLY A 412 52.74 23.50 -21.20
C GLY A 412 51.62 23.20 -22.22
N SER A 413 51.86 22.35 -23.23
CA SER A 413 50.85 21.93 -24.20
C SER A 413 49.86 20.94 -23.58
N MET A 414 48.60 21.01 -24.00
CA MET A 414 47.53 20.09 -23.59
C MET A 414 47.55 18.82 -24.47
N TRP A 415 47.45 17.64 -23.85
CA TRP A 415 47.42 16.34 -24.54
C TRP A 415 46.45 15.38 -23.83
N PRO A 416 45.77 14.47 -24.55
CA PRO A 416 44.97 13.43 -23.92
C PRO A 416 45.79 12.66 -22.86
N ASN A 417 45.18 12.39 -21.71
CA ASN A 417 45.86 11.70 -20.61
C ASN A 417 46.41 10.32 -21.01
N SER A 418 45.77 9.62 -21.96
CA SER A 418 46.27 8.37 -22.56
C SER A 418 47.64 8.50 -23.24
N GLU A 419 47.95 9.68 -23.78
CA GLU A 419 49.19 9.95 -24.51
C GLU A 419 50.29 10.53 -23.60
N ILE A 420 49.95 10.86 -22.35
CA ILE A 420 50.86 11.46 -21.37
C ILE A 420 51.58 10.38 -20.57
N SER A 421 52.90 10.44 -20.62
CA SER A 421 53.77 9.56 -19.85
C SER A 421 53.98 10.12 -18.45
N HIS A 422 53.85 9.28 -17.42
CA HIS A 422 54.06 9.63 -16.03
C HIS A 422 55.42 9.09 -15.61
N ILE A 423 56.40 9.98 -15.38
CA ILE A 423 57.78 9.61 -15.06
C ILE A 423 58.11 10.05 -13.63
N GLU A 424 58.60 9.13 -12.81
CA GLU A 424 59.09 9.44 -11.46
C GLU A 424 60.54 9.94 -11.53
N TRP A 425 60.81 11.15 -11.02
CA TRP A 425 62.11 11.82 -11.19
C TRP A 425 62.99 11.87 -9.93
N THR A 426 62.52 11.36 -8.79
CA THR A 426 63.29 11.37 -7.52
C THR A 426 62.85 10.27 -6.56
N ASP A 427 63.72 9.89 -5.62
CA ASP A 427 63.43 9.00 -4.47
C ASP A 427 62.30 9.55 -3.54
N GLU A 428 61.83 10.79 -3.79
CA GLU A 428 60.73 11.45 -3.07
C GLU A 428 59.36 11.29 -3.76
N GLY A 429 59.28 10.58 -4.90
CA GLY A 429 58.00 10.18 -5.53
C GLY A 429 57.29 11.27 -6.34
N HIS A 430 58.02 12.30 -6.80
CA HIS A 430 57.47 13.30 -7.72
C HIS A 430 57.24 12.73 -9.13
N ILE A 431 55.99 12.76 -9.59
CA ILE A 431 55.57 12.27 -10.92
C ILE A 431 55.46 13.45 -11.89
N GLU A 432 56.26 13.46 -12.95
CA GLU A 432 56.16 14.41 -14.06
C GLU A 432 55.25 13.88 -15.18
N LYS A 433 54.45 14.76 -15.77
CA LYS A 433 53.50 14.45 -16.86
C LYS A 433 54.07 14.95 -18.19
N MET A 434 54.61 14.06 -19.01
CA MET A 434 55.29 14.41 -20.26
C MET A 434 54.52 13.97 -21.49
N CYS A 435 54.36 14.87 -22.46
CA CYS A 435 53.73 14.55 -23.73
C CYS A 435 54.65 13.76 -24.67
N PRO A 436 54.11 13.10 -25.71
CA PRO A 436 54.90 12.30 -26.66
C PRO A 436 56.01 13.10 -27.33
N VAL A 437 55.84 14.41 -27.55
CA VAL A 437 56.85 15.25 -28.21
C VAL A 437 58.04 15.52 -27.29
N CYS A 438 57.79 15.98 -26.05
CA CYS A 438 58.86 16.25 -25.08
C CYS A 438 59.61 14.97 -24.68
N ARG A 439 58.94 13.82 -24.72
CA ARG A 439 59.56 12.51 -24.50
C ARG A 439 60.56 12.11 -25.57
N HIS A 440 60.40 12.60 -26.80
CA HIS A 440 61.28 12.28 -27.93
C HIS A 440 62.19 13.46 -28.33
N ASP A 441 62.27 14.51 -27.49
CA ASP A 441 63.18 15.61 -27.70
C ASP A 441 64.63 15.12 -27.55
N PRO A 442 65.54 15.35 -28.52
CA PRO A 442 66.93 14.89 -28.46
C PRO A 442 67.72 15.47 -27.27
N ASP A 443 67.22 16.52 -26.61
CA ASP A 443 67.80 17.05 -25.37
C ASP A 443 67.28 16.34 -24.09
N TYR A 444 66.34 15.38 -24.21
CA TYR A 444 65.87 14.55 -23.10
C TYR A 444 66.85 13.39 -22.83
N VAL A 445 67.76 13.60 -21.89
CA VAL A 445 68.66 12.56 -21.38
C VAL A 445 67.87 11.71 -20.37
N ASN A 446 67.58 10.45 -20.73
CA ASN A 446 67.24 9.43 -19.74
C ASN A 446 68.48 9.22 -18.86
N ASP A 447 68.51 9.79 -17.68
CA ASP A 447 69.39 9.30 -16.61
C ASP A 447 68.72 8.03 -16.05
N ASP A 448 69.16 6.87 -16.55
CA ASP A 448 68.86 5.54 -15.99
C ASP A 448 69.37 5.39 -14.55
#